data_AF-A0A2J2H918-F1
#
_entry.id   AF-A0A2J2H918-F1
#
_cell.length_a   1.000
_cell.length_b   1.000
_cell.length_c   1.000
_cell.angle_alpha   90.00
_cell.angle_beta   90.00
_cell.angle_gamma   90.00
#
_symmetry.space_group_name_H-M   'P 1'
#
loop_
_entity.id
_entity.type
_entity.pdbx_description
1 polymer ?
#
loop_
_entity_poly.entity_id
_entity_poly.type
_entity_poly.pdbx_seq_one_letter_code
_entity_poly.pdbx_strand_id
1 'polypeptide(L)'
;MNELGNLINKYRDLVIRVFRLGIDCCSDDCIIRVLDVSHLGNIGCGVYGLMLDSGQVNELLRRPSIIKLLLNKGIIRLFVYPCINSERINFLERLGFIVINYLTSDDCVLTREVIVHPDAYRIINLVRRGFAVYVHLYNPYIRRDYSYDAVSLFDATFEYLVRNNVRVYLILDSI
;
A
#
# COMPACT_ATOMS: atom_id res chain seq x y z
N MET A 1 -3.76 -24.12 5.42
CA MET A 1 -4.12 -22.69 5.30
C MET A 1 -3.65 -22.00 6.56
N ASN A 2 -2.85 -20.94 6.44
CA ASN A 2 -2.44 -20.15 7.61
C ASN A 2 -3.63 -19.36 8.17
N GLU A 3 -3.60 -19.08 9.48
CA GLU A 3 -4.70 -18.44 10.22
C GLU A 3 -5.14 -17.10 9.61
N LEU A 4 -4.18 -16.32 9.11
CA LEU A 4 -4.44 -15.07 8.37
C LEU A 4 -5.28 -15.29 7.11
N GLY A 5 -5.02 -16.36 6.34
CA GLY A 5 -5.82 -16.71 5.17
C GLY A 5 -7.26 -17.06 5.52
N ASN A 6 -7.49 -17.69 6.67
CA ASN A 6 -8.83 -17.98 7.17
C ASN A 6 -9.57 -16.69 7.54
N LEU A 7 -8.91 -15.73 8.19
CA LEU A 7 -9.50 -14.45 8.53
C LEU A 7 -9.80 -13.59 7.30
N ILE A 8 -8.91 -13.53 6.32
CA ILE A 8 -9.19 -12.82 5.05
C ILE A 8 -10.43 -13.44 4.38
N ASN A 9 -10.55 -14.77 4.39
CA ASN A 9 -11.73 -15.44 3.85
C ASN A 9 -13.01 -15.16 4.68
N LYS A 10 -12.90 -15.10 6.03
CA LYS A 10 -14.00 -14.70 6.93
C LYS A 10 -14.55 -13.32 6.57
N TYR A 11 -13.67 -12.37 6.23
CA TYR A 11 -14.03 -10.98 5.92
C TYR A 11 -14.04 -10.61 4.44
N ARG A 12 -14.08 -11.61 3.54
CA ARG A 12 -13.92 -11.40 2.09
C ARG A 12 -14.85 -10.34 1.50
N ASP A 13 -16.07 -10.19 2.04
CA ASP A 13 -17.07 -9.25 1.51
C ASP A 13 -16.69 -7.78 1.76
N LEU A 14 -15.87 -7.53 2.80
CA LEU A 14 -15.28 -6.22 3.07
C LEU A 14 -14.01 -5.94 2.27
N VAL A 15 -13.35 -6.99 1.78
CA VAL A 15 -12.09 -6.89 1.07
C VAL A 15 -12.37 -6.69 -0.42
N ILE A 16 -12.09 -5.50 -0.93
CA ILE A 16 -12.31 -5.16 -2.34
C ILE A 16 -11.35 -5.95 -3.23
N ARG A 17 -10.07 -5.96 -2.86
CA ARG A 17 -9.00 -6.71 -3.54
C ARG A 17 -7.83 -6.90 -2.57
N VAL A 18 -7.08 -7.99 -2.76
CA VAL A 18 -5.88 -8.30 -1.99
C VAL A 18 -4.67 -8.13 -2.90
N PHE A 19 -3.73 -7.28 -2.49
CA PHE A 19 -2.45 -7.09 -3.14
C PHE A 19 -1.34 -7.77 -2.35
N ARG A 20 -0.40 -8.40 -3.06
CA ARG A 20 0.83 -8.92 -2.46
C ARG A 20 1.92 -7.87 -2.59
N LEU A 21 2.69 -7.66 -1.53
CA LEU A 21 3.83 -6.77 -1.50
C LEU A 21 5.11 -7.60 -1.45
N GLY A 22 5.87 -7.61 -2.54
CA GLY A 22 7.12 -8.36 -2.65
C GLY A 22 8.26 -7.50 -3.18
N ILE A 23 9.49 -8.01 -3.11
CA ILE A 23 10.67 -7.35 -3.72
C ILE A 23 10.84 -7.73 -5.19
N ASP A 24 10.27 -8.86 -5.58
CA ASP A 24 10.24 -9.41 -6.93
C ASP A 24 8.78 -9.67 -7.37
N CYS A 25 8.61 -10.20 -8.57
CA CYS A 25 7.32 -10.59 -9.13
C CYS A 25 6.51 -11.48 -8.17
N CYS A 26 5.33 -11.01 -7.77
CA CYS A 26 4.57 -11.56 -6.66
C CYS A 26 3.09 -11.87 -7.01
N SER A 27 2.84 -12.39 -8.22
CA SER A 27 1.51 -12.70 -8.81
C SER A 27 0.83 -11.50 -9.52
N ASP A 28 -0.37 -11.72 -10.05
CA ASP A 28 -1.13 -10.73 -10.85
C ASP A 28 -1.45 -9.41 -10.11
N ASP A 29 -1.55 -9.46 -8.78
CA ASP A 29 -1.89 -8.31 -7.91
C ASP A 29 -0.68 -7.81 -7.13
N CYS A 30 0.48 -7.74 -7.81
CA CYS A 30 1.75 -7.43 -7.16
C CYS A 30 1.99 -5.93 -7.00
N ILE A 31 2.30 -5.52 -5.78
CA ILE A 31 2.97 -4.27 -5.47
C ILE A 31 4.44 -4.61 -5.22
N ILE A 32 5.35 -3.94 -5.93
CA ILE A 32 6.79 -4.20 -5.75
C ILE A 32 7.37 -3.17 -4.78
N ARG A 33 7.90 -3.65 -3.64
CA ARG A 33 8.77 -2.86 -2.77
C ARG A 33 10.09 -2.65 -3.48
N VAL A 34 10.31 -1.41 -3.90
CA VAL A 34 11.56 -1.04 -4.56
C VAL A 34 12.65 -1.03 -3.50
N LEU A 35 13.81 -1.60 -3.83
CA LEU A 35 15.03 -1.51 -3.03
C LEU A 35 16.10 -0.71 -3.78
N ASP A 36 16.13 -0.85 -5.11
CA ASP A 36 16.97 -0.07 -6.02
C ASP A 36 16.19 0.17 -7.33
N VAL A 37 16.12 1.44 -7.73
CA VAL A 37 15.38 1.90 -8.92
C VAL A 37 15.98 1.34 -10.22
N SER A 38 17.28 1.03 -10.23
CA SER A 38 17.98 0.45 -11.38
C SER A 38 17.39 -0.91 -11.79
N HIS A 39 16.88 -1.68 -10.82
CA HIS A 39 16.31 -3.00 -11.07
C HIS A 39 14.90 -2.95 -11.69
N LEU A 40 14.22 -1.79 -11.67
CA LEU A 40 12.88 -1.64 -12.25
C LEU A 40 12.84 -1.88 -13.76
N GLY A 41 13.98 -1.72 -14.45
CA GLY A 41 14.13 -2.05 -15.87
C GLY A 41 13.77 -3.50 -16.20
N ASN A 42 14.04 -4.42 -15.27
CA ASN A 42 13.99 -5.85 -15.49
C ASN A 42 12.66 -6.50 -15.07
N ILE A 43 11.68 -5.72 -14.59
CA ILE A 43 10.41 -6.29 -14.15
C ILE A 43 9.61 -6.80 -15.36
N GLY A 44 9.39 -8.12 -15.39
CA GLY A 44 8.73 -8.83 -16.50
C GLY A 44 7.31 -9.33 -16.21
N CYS A 45 6.77 -9.07 -15.02
CA CYS A 45 5.43 -9.51 -14.59
C CYS A 45 4.42 -8.36 -14.59
N GLY A 46 3.13 -8.70 -14.42
CA GLY A 46 2.09 -7.74 -14.11
C GLY A 46 2.35 -7.08 -12.75
N VAL A 47 2.42 -5.74 -12.73
CA VAL A 47 2.66 -4.95 -11.52
C VAL A 47 1.54 -3.94 -11.38
N TYR A 48 0.88 -3.96 -10.22
CA TYR A 48 -0.16 -3.01 -9.88
C TYR A 48 0.40 -1.62 -9.51
N GLY A 49 1.52 -1.60 -8.79
CA GLY A 49 2.23 -0.37 -8.42
C GLY A 49 3.55 -0.65 -7.71
N LEU A 50 4.26 0.43 -7.39
CA LEU A 50 5.56 0.39 -6.73
C LEU A 50 5.45 1.01 -5.35
N MET A 51 5.98 0.33 -4.33
CA MET A 51 6.17 0.91 -3.01
C MET A 51 7.58 1.47 -2.89
N LEU A 52 7.68 2.78 -2.66
CA LEU A 52 8.91 3.55 -2.71
C LEU A 52 9.10 4.33 -1.40
N ASP A 53 10.34 4.45 -0.95
CA ASP A 53 10.72 5.45 0.03
C ASP A 53 11.11 6.80 -0.60
N SER A 54 11.34 7.80 0.25
CA SER A 54 11.67 9.16 -0.19
C SER A 54 12.99 9.23 -0.99
N GLY A 55 13.97 8.38 -0.66
CA GLY A 55 15.23 8.27 -1.38
C GLY A 55 15.03 7.70 -2.78
N GLN A 56 14.23 6.64 -2.88
CA GLN A 56 13.90 5.98 -4.14
C GLN A 56 13.04 6.85 -5.05
N VAL A 57 12.12 7.65 -4.48
CA VAL A 57 11.41 8.70 -5.24
C VAL A 57 12.41 9.68 -5.84
N ASN A 58 13.37 10.20 -5.06
CA ASN A 58 14.39 11.12 -5.58
C ASN A 58 15.24 10.48 -6.68
N GLU A 59 15.60 9.20 -6.52
CA GLU A 59 16.37 8.47 -7.51
C GLU A 59 15.57 8.25 -8.81
N LEU A 60 14.29 7.86 -8.71
CA LEU A 60 13.41 7.70 -9.85
C LEU A 60 13.31 9.01 -10.66
N LEU A 61 13.19 10.15 -9.98
CA LEU A 61 13.14 11.46 -10.63
C LEU A 61 14.42 11.83 -11.38
N ARG A 62 15.56 11.25 -11.03
CA ARG A 62 16.83 11.41 -11.75
C ARG A 62 16.96 10.50 -12.96
N ARG A 63 16.01 9.59 -13.19
CA ARG A 63 16.07 8.55 -14.24
C ARG A 63 14.85 8.63 -15.18
N PRO A 64 14.77 9.64 -16.08
CA PRO A 64 13.64 9.81 -17.00
C PRO A 64 13.35 8.58 -17.89
N SER A 65 14.38 7.82 -18.26
CA SER A 65 14.23 6.59 -19.04
C SER A 65 13.43 5.51 -18.30
N ILE A 66 13.64 5.38 -16.98
CA ILE A 66 12.90 4.44 -16.13
C ILE A 66 11.46 4.92 -15.95
N ILE A 67 11.24 6.22 -15.72
CA ILE A 67 9.88 6.79 -15.65
C ILE A 67 9.09 6.45 -16.92
N LYS A 68 9.67 6.74 -18.10
CA LYS A 68 9.03 6.43 -19.39
C LYS A 68 8.71 4.94 -19.52
N LEU A 69 9.62 4.07 -19.10
CA LEU A 69 9.41 2.62 -19.13
C LEU A 69 8.23 2.19 -18.24
N LEU A 70 8.16 2.69 -17.00
CA LEU A 70 7.07 2.37 -16.07
C LEU A 70 5.71 2.78 -16.62
N LEU A 71 5.60 4.01 -17.12
CA LEU A 71 4.36 4.53 -17.72
C LEU A 71 3.95 3.70 -18.95
N ASN A 72 4.89 3.34 -19.83
CA ASN A 72 4.61 2.49 -20.99
C ASN A 72 4.14 1.09 -20.60
N LYS A 73 4.61 0.56 -19.48
CA LYS A 73 4.16 -0.72 -18.90
C LYS A 73 2.84 -0.59 -18.14
N GLY A 74 2.27 0.61 -18.01
CA GLY A 74 1.05 0.86 -17.23
C GLY A 74 1.28 0.88 -15.70
N ILE A 75 2.54 0.88 -15.25
CA ILE A 75 2.90 0.96 -13.84
C ILE A 75 2.85 2.42 -13.40
N ILE A 76 1.63 2.87 -13.06
CA ILE A 76 1.36 4.28 -12.76
C ILE A 76 1.13 4.57 -11.28
N ARG A 77 1.00 3.56 -10.41
CA ARG A 77 0.73 3.78 -8.97
C ARG A 77 2.02 3.75 -8.15
N LEU A 78 2.24 4.81 -7.38
CA LEU A 78 3.38 4.95 -6.47
C LEU A 78 2.86 5.02 -5.03
N PHE A 79 3.09 3.95 -4.27
CA PHE A 79 2.82 3.87 -2.85
C PHE A 79 4.03 4.42 -2.09
N VAL A 80 3.92 5.59 -1.47
CA VAL A 80 5.08 6.28 -0.91
C VAL A 80 5.11 6.19 0.62
N TYR A 81 6.22 5.67 1.16
CA TYR A 81 6.44 5.50 2.60
C TYR A 81 7.82 6.01 3.03
N PRO A 82 7.93 6.98 3.96
CA PRO A 82 6.83 7.73 4.58
C PRO A 82 6.14 8.67 3.57
N CYS A 83 4.99 9.23 3.96
CA CYS A 83 4.24 10.17 3.11
C CYS A 83 5.08 11.36 2.64
N ILE A 84 4.77 11.87 1.44
CA ILE A 84 5.41 13.06 0.85
C ILE A 84 4.44 14.25 0.80
N ASN A 85 5.00 15.46 0.67
CA ASN A 85 4.24 16.70 0.65
C ASN A 85 3.50 16.97 -0.69
N SER A 86 2.60 17.95 -0.69
CA SER A 86 1.77 18.29 -1.86
C SER A 86 2.57 18.70 -3.09
N GLU A 87 3.71 19.38 -2.91
CA GLU A 87 4.56 19.78 -4.04
C GLU A 87 5.10 18.56 -4.79
N ARG A 88 5.65 17.59 -4.06
CA ARG A 88 6.16 16.35 -4.64
C ARG A 88 5.06 15.49 -5.25
N ILE A 89 3.89 15.43 -4.60
CA ILE A 89 2.71 14.74 -5.14
C ILE A 89 2.32 15.33 -6.48
N ASN A 90 2.08 16.65 -6.52
CA ASN A 90 1.68 17.36 -7.73
C ASN A 90 2.70 17.19 -8.87
N PHE A 91 4.00 17.15 -8.54
CA PHE A 91 5.04 16.90 -9.52
C PHE A 91 4.96 15.49 -10.13
N LEU A 92 4.84 14.46 -9.30
CA LEU A 92 4.69 13.07 -9.75
C LEU A 92 3.39 12.86 -10.53
N GLU A 93 2.30 13.49 -10.11
CA GLU A 93 1.02 13.44 -10.82
C GLU A 93 1.09 14.07 -12.22
N ARG A 94 1.83 15.17 -12.37
CA ARG A 94 2.09 15.77 -13.70
C ARG A 94 2.92 14.87 -14.61
N LEU A 95 3.73 13.97 -14.05
CA LEU A 95 4.45 12.94 -14.81
C LEU A 95 3.55 11.77 -15.21
N GLY A 96 2.30 11.72 -14.75
CA GLY A 96 1.34 10.67 -15.07
C GLY A 96 1.24 9.57 -14.02
N PHE A 97 1.86 9.74 -12.85
CA PHE A 97 1.71 8.82 -11.74
C PHE A 97 0.49 9.14 -10.88
N ILE A 98 -0.04 8.12 -10.21
CA ILE A 98 -1.00 8.24 -9.11
C ILE A 98 -0.20 8.02 -7.83
N VAL A 99 -0.12 9.03 -6.99
CA VAL A 99 0.56 8.93 -5.70
C VAL A 99 -0.41 8.48 -4.62
N ILE A 100 0.01 7.49 -3.84
CA ILE A 100 -0.75 6.91 -2.73
C ILE A 100 0.12 7.05 -1.49
N ASN A 101 -0.17 8.05 -0.67
CA ASN A 101 0.61 8.31 0.54
C ASN A 101 0.32 7.27 1.62
N TYR A 102 1.38 6.79 2.27
CA TYR A 102 1.27 6.01 3.50
C TYR A 102 1.23 6.94 4.71
N LEU A 103 0.09 6.96 5.39
CA LEU A 103 -0.18 7.90 6.47
C LEU A 103 0.44 7.44 7.80
N THR A 104 1.71 7.77 8.04
CA THR A 104 2.43 7.46 9.29
C THR A 104 2.16 8.44 10.43
N SER A 105 1.60 9.61 10.13
CA SER A 105 1.18 10.63 11.09
C SER A 105 -0.06 11.39 10.57
N ASP A 106 -0.59 12.31 11.36
CA ASP A 106 -1.74 13.15 10.97
C ASP A 106 -1.36 14.32 10.05
N ASP A 107 -0.07 14.69 9.99
CA ASP A 107 0.44 15.75 9.12
C ASP A 107 0.62 15.29 7.66
N CYS A 108 0.42 14.00 7.38
CA CYS A 108 0.52 13.47 6.03
C CYS A 108 -0.57 14.06 5.13
N VAL A 109 -0.15 14.56 3.97
CA VAL A 109 -1.06 15.03 2.92
C VAL A 109 -1.92 13.86 2.43
N LEU A 110 -3.24 14.03 2.49
CA LEU A 110 -4.20 13.03 2.01
C LEU A 110 -4.28 13.07 0.48
N THR A 111 -3.98 11.95 -0.15
CA THR A 111 -4.23 11.67 -1.57
C THR A 111 -5.61 11.03 -1.75
N ARG A 112 -6.12 10.91 -2.99
CA ARG A 112 -7.42 10.26 -3.26
C ARG A 112 -7.49 8.81 -2.76
N GLU A 113 -6.34 8.15 -2.82
CA GLU A 113 -6.09 6.82 -2.31
C GLU A 113 -5.04 6.91 -1.22
N VAL A 114 -5.18 6.20 -0.10
CA VAL A 114 -4.24 6.26 1.03
C VAL A 114 -3.94 4.90 1.61
N ILE A 115 -2.73 4.71 2.15
CA ILE A 115 -2.38 3.53 2.93
C ILE A 115 -2.41 3.87 4.42
N VAL A 116 -2.97 2.98 5.21
CA VAL A 116 -2.98 3.06 6.68
C VAL A 116 -2.64 1.72 7.31
N HIS A 117 -2.18 1.79 8.55
CA HIS A 117 -2.13 0.64 9.45
C HIS A 117 -3.55 0.18 9.84
N PRO A 118 -3.71 -1.05 10.39
CA PRO A 118 -5.00 -1.57 10.83
C PRO A 118 -5.55 -0.79 12.04
N ASP A 119 -6.18 0.35 11.76
CA ASP A 119 -6.86 1.22 12.72
C ASP A 119 -8.29 1.44 12.25
N ALA A 120 -9.24 0.76 12.89
CA ALA A 120 -10.64 0.78 12.49
C ALA A 120 -11.23 2.19 12.45
N TYR A 121 -10.94 3.03 13.45
CA TYR A 121 -11.50 4.37 13.53
C TYR A 121 -10.99 5.26 12.40
N ARG A 122 -9.67 5.22 12.16
CA ARG A 122 -9.05 5.97 11.08
C ARG A 122 -9.54 5.52 9.72
N ILE A 123 -9.62 4.20 9.50
CA ILE A 123 -10.14 3.61 8.26
C ILE A 123 -11.58 4.06 8.00
N ILE A 124 -12.48 3.90 8.98
CA ILE A 124 -13.90 4.26 8.84
C ILE A 124 -14.04 5.76 8.50
N ASN A 125 -13.30 6.62 9.19
CA ASN A 125 -13.33 8.06 8.95
C ASN A 125 -12.90 8.39 7.50
N LEU A 126 -11.76 7.85 7.06
CA LEU A 126 -11.25 8.08 5.70
C LEU A 126 -12.21 7.56 4.63
N VAL A 127 -12.75 6.34 4.77
CA VAL A 127 -13.70 5.79 3.80
C VAL A 127 -14.99 6.64 3.75
N ARG A 128 -15.53 7.07 4.88
CA ARG A 128 -16.72 7.95 4.93
C ARG A 128 -16.47 9.32 4.30
N ARG A 129 -15.24 9.80 4.31
CA ARG A 129 -14.82 11.01 3.61
C ARG A 129 -14.58 10.80 2.10
N GLY A 130 -14.79 9.58 1.59
CA GLY A 130 -14.71 9.26 0.16
C GLY A 130 -13.32 8.82 -0.31
N PHE A 131 -12.39 8.53 0.61
CA PHE A 131 -11.06 8.03 0.24
C PHE A 131 -11.08 6.52 -0.01
N ALA A 132 -10.32 6.08 -1.02
CA ALA A 132 -10.00 4.67 -1.17
C ALA A 132 -8.88 4.31 -0.18
N VAL A 133 -9.14 3.36 0.71
CA VAL A 133 -8.22 3.00 1.79
C VAL A 133 -7.60 1.62 1.54
N TYR A 134 -6.28 1.59 1.50
CA TYR A 134 -5.46 0.39 1.51
C TYR A 134 -5.03 0.14 2.95
N VAL A 135 -5.49 -0.97 3.52
CA VAL A 135 -5.02 -1.44 4.83
C VAL A 135 -3.84 -2.35 4.59
N HIS A 136 -2.67 -1.92 5.07
CA HIS A 136 -1.46 -2.71 4.95
C HIS A 136 -1.27 -3.57 6.20
N LEU A 137 -1.43 -4.87 6.01
CA LEU A 137 -1.06 -5.89 7.00
C LEU A 137 0.41 -6.22 6.80
N TYR A 138 1.27 -5.32 7.25
CA TYR A 138 2.68 -5.62 7.40
C TYR A 138 2.85 -6.38 8.73
N ASN A 139 3.82 -7.28 8.79
CA ASN A 139 4.16 -7.98 10.04
C ASN A 139 4.93 -6.98 10.92
N PRO A 140 4.30 -6.29 11.90
CA PRO A 140 5.00 -5.27 12.64
C PRO A 140 5.93 -6.00 13.60
N TYR A 141 7.21 -5.65 13.60
CA TYR A 141 7.97 -5.54 14.82
C TYR A 141 7.65 -6.59 15.90
N ILE A 142 8.23 -7.79 15.78
CA ILE A 142 8.51 -8.64 16.95
C ILE A 142 9.52 -7.86 17.82
N ARG A 143 9.08 -6.79 18.48
CA ARG A 143 9.67 -6.40 19.76
C ARG A 143 9.14 -7.44 20.72
N ARG A 144 10.07 -8.21 21.29
CA ARG A 144 9.85 -9.37 22.15
C ARG A 144 8.90 -9.14 23.34
N ASP A 145 8.50 -7.89 23.61
CA ASP A 145 7.91 -7.52 24.89
C ASP A 145 6.45 -7.04 24.83
N TYR A 146 5.85 -6.82 23.65
CA TYR A 146 4.40 -6.51 23.53
C TYR A 146 3.82 -7.05 22.22
N SER A 147 3.23 -8.24 22.25
CA SER A 147 2.73 -8.93 21.04
C SER A 147 1.20 -8.98 21.01
N TYR A 148 0.55 -7.97 20.41
CA TYR A 148 -0.68 -8.27 19.70
C TYR A 148 -0.27 -8.91 18.38
N ASP A 149 -0.57 -10.20 18.21
CA ASP A 149 -0.37 -10.88 16.93
C ASP A 149 -1.16 -10.13 15.84
N ALA A 150 -0.56 -9.98 14.65
CA ALA A 150 -1.16 -9.35 13.49
C ALA A 150 -2.54 -9.96 13.17
N VAL A 151 -2.72 -11.25 13.47
CA VAL A 151 -3.99 -11.98 13.39
C VAL A 151 -5.06 -11.36 14.30
N SER A 152 -4.76 -11.16 15.58
CA SER A 152 -5.69 -10.58 16.56
C SER A 152 -6.02 -9.12 16.27
N LEU A 153 -5.02 -8.32 15.86
CA LEU A 153 -5.24 -6.95 15.44
C LEU A 153 -6.13 -6.87 14.19
N PHE A 154 -5.89 -7.77 13.23
CA PHE A 154 -6.71 -7.87 12.03
C PHE A 154 -8.15 -8.23 12.35
N ASP A 155 -8.38 -9.30 13.13
CA ASP A 155 -9.73 -9.76 13.48
C ASP A 155 -10.51 -8.65 14.21
N ALA A 156 -9.90 -8.04 15.23
CA ALA A 156 -10.53 -6.95 15.98
C ALA A 156 -10.85 -5.76 15.07
N THR A 157 -9.91 -5.33 14.23
CA THR A 157 -10.12 -4.20 13.31
C THR A 157 -11.26 -4.48 12.34
N PHE A 158 -11.27 -5.68 11.73
CA PHE A 158 -12.24 -6.04 10.71
C PHE A 158 -13.64 -6.30 11.27
N GLU A 159 -13.79 -6.81 12.50
CA GLU A 159 -15.09 -6.85 13.20
C GLU A 159 -15.71 -5.44 13.30
N TYR A 160 -14.91 -4.41 13.59
CA TYR A 160 -15.41 -3.03 13.60
C TYR A 160 -15.80 -2.53 12.20
N LEU A 161 -15.04 -2.90 11.16
CA LEU A 161 -15.38 -2.55 9.78
C LEU A 161 -16.69 -3.21 9.33
N VAL A 162 -16.94 -4.47 9.73
CA VAL A 162 -18.20 -5.20 9.48
C VAL A 162 -19.38 -4.42 10.04
N ARG A 163 -19.30 -4.03 11.31
CA ARG A 163 -20.38 -3.29 12.01
C ARG A 163 -20.69 -1.94 11.37
N ASN A 164 -19.75 -1.39 10.60
CA ASN A 164 -19.88 -0.09 9.94
C ASN A 164 -20.05 -0.20 8.41
N ASN A 165 -20.13 -1.42 7.87
CA ASN A 165 -20.22 -1.70 6.43
C ASN A 165 -19.13 -0.97 5.60
N VAL A 166 -17.90 -0.96 6.11
CA VAL A 166 -16.76 -0.30 5.47
C VAL A 166 -15.90 -1.30 4.72
N ARG A 167 -15.69 -1.06 3.42
CA ARG A 167 -14.89 -1.91 2.53
C ARG A 167 -13.53 -1.27 2.26
N VAL A 168 -12.50 -2.11 2.14
CA VAL A 168 -11.10 -1.66 1.99
C VAL A 168 -10.33 -2.52 0.98
N TYR A 169 -9.22 -1.99 0.48
CA TYR A 169 -8.19 -2.79 -0.18
C TYR A 169 -7.24 -3.36 0.86
N LEU A 170 -6.67 -4.54 0.62
CA LEU A 170 -5.68 -5.16 1.48
C LEU A 170 -4.32 -5.20 0.80
N ILE A 171 -3.26 -4.88 1.54
CA ILE A 171 -1.87 -5.15 1.14
C ILE A 171 -1.29 -6.14 2.15
N LEU A 172 -0.72 -7.24 1.65
CA LEU A 172 -0.07 -8.28 2.46
C LEU A 172 1.39 -8.38 2.06
N ASP A 173 2.32 -8.36 3.02
CA ASP A 173 3.71 -8.74 2.75
C ASP A 173 3.77 -10.19 2.23
N SER A 174 4.47 -10.42 1.12
CA SER A 174 4.84 -11.78 0.71
C SER A 174 5.89 -12.29 1.70
N ILE A 175 5.57 -13.40 2.38
CA ILE A 175 6.50 -14.16 3.24
C ILE A 175 7.65 -14.69 2.40
#